data_AF-W4S086-F1
#
_entry.id   AF-W4S086-F1
#
_cell.length_a   1.000
_cell.length_b   1.000
_cell.length_c   1.000
_cell.angle_alpha   90.00
_cell.angle_beta   90.00
_cell.angle_gamma   90.00
#
_symmetry.space_group_name_H-M   'P 1'
#
loop_
_entity.id
_entity.type
_entity.pdbx_description
1 polymer ?
#
loop_
_entity_poly.entity_id
_entity_poly.type
_entity_poly.pdbx_seq_one_letter_code
_entity_poly.pdbx_strand_id
1 'polypeptide(L)'
;MVQRVREGMQSGRYPGARKIDGLIQMPLEALAEILDPAPTPQPVTPTITSSSSRRRSAIGPRLGFVRAATFWEQVMGALGEQELAGELGEVAAMMLQELRYEEAKARAEQARNELHSNSGQ
;
A
#
# COMPACT_ATOMS: atom_id res chain seq x y z
N MET A 1 -7.67 1.59 -27.27
CA MET A 1 -7.02 0.48 -28.03
C MET A 1 -8.05 -0.54 -28.52
N VAL A 2 -8.89 -1.09 -27.64
CA VAL A 2 -10.01 -2.01 -27.99
C VAL A 2 -10.91 -1.47 -29.12
N GLN A 3 -11.12 -0.15 -29.16
CA GLN A 3 -11.94 0.50 -30.18
C GLN A 3 -11.35 0.37 -31.60
N ARG A 4 -10.01 0.44 -31.75
CA ARG A 4 -9.33 0.26 -33.05
C ARG A 4 -9.43 -1.18 -33.55
N VAL A 5 -9.38 -2.17 -32.65
CA VAL A 5 -9.56 -3.58 -32.99
C VAL A 5 -10.98 -3.82 -33.49
N ARG A 6 -11.99 -3.26 -32.82
CA ARG A 6 -13.39 -3.37 -33.21
C ARG A 6 -13.67 -2.76 -34.59
N GLU A 7 -13.11 -1.58 -34.87
CA GLU A 7 -13.19 -0.93 -36.18
C GLU A 7 -12.50 -1.76 -37.28
N GLY A 8 -11.35 -2.37 -36.99
CA GLY A 8 -10.65 -3.26 -37.92
C GLY A 8 -11.43 -4.55 -38.22
N MET A 9 -12.12 -5.11 -37.22
CA MET A 9 -13.00 -6.27 -37.38
C MET A 9 -14.24 -5.95 -38.20
N GLN A 10 -14.80 -4.74 -38.06
CA GLN A 10 -15.96 -4.28 -38.84
C GLN A 10 -15.61 -3.91 -40.29
N SER A 11 -14.41 -3.39 -40.52
CA SER A 11 -13.93 -2.99 -41.86
C SER A 11 -13.35 -4.16 -42.69
N GLY A 12 -13.30 -5.38 -42.13
CA GLY A 12 -12.77 -6.56 -42.81
C GLY A 12 -11.24 -6.60 -42.91
N ARG A 13 -10.55 -5.72 -42.18
CA ARG A 13 -9.07 -5.64 -42.16
C ARG A 13 -8.42 -6.87 -41.51
N TYR A 14 -9.15 -7.58 -40.64
CA TYR A 14 -8.64 -8.76 -39.95
C TYR A 14 -9.29 -10.04 -40.51
N PRO A 15 -8.57 -10.84 -41.33
CA PRO A 15 -9.13 -12.01 -42.00
C PRO A 15 -9.54 -13.13 -41.03
N GLY A 16 -9.02 -13.12 -39.79
CA GLY A 16 -9.41 -14.04 -38.72
C GLY A 16 -10.71 -13.68 -37.99
N ALA A 17 -11.29 -12.51 -38.24
CA ALA A 17 -12.52 -12.07 -37.61
C ALA A 17 -13.74 -12.74 -38.27
N ARG A 18 -14.52 -13.47 -37.47
CA ARG A 18 -15.71 -14.21 -37.93
C ARG A 18 -16.94 -13.79 -37.14
N LYS A 19 -18.10 -13.74 -37.80
CA LYS A 19 -19.38 -13.46 -37.15
C LYS A 19 -19.96 -14.77 -36.60
N ILE A 20 -20.05 -14.89 -35.28
CA ILE A 20 -20.57 -16.06 -34.56
C ILE A 20 -21.64 -15.55 -33.59
N ASP A 21 -22.86 -16.09 -33.66
CA ASP A 21 -23.99 -15.72 -32.81
C ASP A 21 -24.30 -14.22 -32.76
N GLY A 22 -24.13 -13.53 -33.89
CA GLY A 22 -24.38 -12.10 -34.01
C GLY A 22 -23.25 -11.20 -33.51
N LEU A 23 -22.22 -11.75 -32.86
CA LEU A 23 -21.00 -11.03 -32.46
C LEU A 23 -19.86 -11.30 -33.44
N ILE A 24 -19.04 -10.28 -33.71
CA ILE A 24 -17.79 -10.48 -34.45
C ILE A 24 -16.73 -10.90 -33.43
N GLN A 25 -16.18 -12.10 -33.62
CA GLN A 25 -15.19 -12.74 -32.75
C GLN A 25 -13.90 -12.96 -33.53
N MET A 26 -12.75 -12.98 -32.84
CA MET A 26 -11.44 -13.27 -33.43
C MET A 26 -10.66 -14.18 -32.48
N PRO A 27 -9.93 -15.20 -32.98
CA PRO A 27 -9.08 -16.05 -32.15
C PRO A 27 -8.03 -15.23 -31.38
N LEU A 28 -7.70 -15.66 -30.16
CA LEU A 28 -6.76 -14.96 -29.28
C LEU A 28 -5.34 -14.95 -29.86
N GLU A 29 -4.98 -16.00 -30.60
CA GLU A 29 -3.68 -16.15 -31.26
C GLU A 29 -3.52 -15.09 -32.35
N ALA A 30 -4.56 -14.87 -33.16
CA ALA A 30 -4.59 -13.82 -34.17
C ALA A 30 -4.60 -12.41 -33.56
N LEU A 31 -5.21 -12.24 -32.38
CA LEU A 31 -5.13 -10.99 -31.62
C LEU A 31 -3.69 -10.72 -31.13
N ALA A 32 -2.99 -11.73 -30.65
CA ALA A 32 -1.63 -11.62 -30.13
C ALA A 32 -0.61 -11.21 -31.20
N GLU A 33 -0.82 -11.60 -32.46
CA GLU A 33 0.03 -11.15 -33.59
C GLU A 33 -0.19 -9.68 -33.97
N ILE A 34 -1.37 -9.12 -33.70
CA ILE A 34 -1.73 -7.72 -33.99
C ILE A 34 -1.37 -6.81 -32.82
N LEU A 35 -1.41 -7.37 -31.60
CA LEU A 35 -0.99 -6.70 -30.39
C LEU A 35 0.54 -6.74 -30.33
N ASP A 36 1.19 -5.64 -30.72
CA ASP A 36 2.54 -5.37 -30.21
C ASP A 36 2.51 -5.62 -28.69
N PRO A 37 3.45 -6.42 -28.14
CA PRO A 37 3.48 -6.68 -26.72
C PRO A 37 3.46 -5.32 -26.04
N ALA A 38 2.43 -5.10 -25.21
CA ALA A 38 2.27 -3.84 -24.52
C ALA A 38 3.61 -3.51 -23.88
N PRO A 39 4.18 -2.30 -24.12
CA PRO A 39 5.45 -1.94 -23.52
C PRO A 39 5.31 -2.20 -22.03
N THR A 40 6.29 -2.93 -21.47
CA THR A 40 6.33 -3.32 -20.07
C THR A 40 5.85 -2.13 -19.24
N PRO A 41 4.80 -2.30 -18.41
CA PRO A 41 4.25 -1.18 -17.67
C PRO A 41 5.40 -0.57 -16.89
N GLN A 42 5.74 0.69 -17.21
CA GLN A 42 6.75 1.40 -16.45
C GLN A 42 6.27 1.39 -15.01
N PRO A 43 7.14 1.05 -14.04
CA PRO A 43 6.75 1.07 -12.64
C PRO A 43 6.20 2.46 -12.35
N VAL A 44 4.90 2.54 -12.09
CA VAL A 44 4.26 3.75 -11.59
C VAL A 44 4.84 3.98 -10.21
N THR A 45 5.92 4.74 -10.14
CA THR A 45 6.42 5.26 -8.87
C THR A 45 5.32 6.18 -8.36
N PRO A 46 4.65 5.84 -7.24
CA PRO A 46 3.66 6.76 -6.69
C PRO A 46 4.37 8.08 -6.44
N THR A 47 3.95 9.13 -7.13
CA THR A 47 4.42 10.48 -6.85
C THR A 47 3.89 10.82 -5.46
N ILE A 48 4.74 10.61 -4.46
CA ILE A 48 4.49 11.08 -3.10
C ILE A 48 4.56 12.60 -3.20
N THR A 49 3.43 13.23 -3.51
CA THR A 49 3.30 14.68 -3.34
C THR A 49 3.49 14.92 -1.84
N SER A 50 4.60 15.55 -1.48
CA SER A 50 4.89 15.94 -0.10
C SER A 50 3.93 17.08 0.26
N SER A 51 2.67 16.73 0.54
CA SER A 51 1.73 17.67 1.15
C SER A 51 2.23 17.97 2.56
N SER A 52 2.98 19.07 2.65
CA SER A 52 3.50 19.70 3.87
C SER A 52 2.37 20.34 4.71
N SER A 53 1.23 19.67 4.90
CA SER A 53 0.06 20.30 5.55
C SER A 53 -0.68 19.42 6.55
N ARG A 54 0.01 18.45 7.14
CA ARG A 54 -0.36 17.97 8.46
C ARG A 54 0.93 17.60 9.15
N ARG A 55 1.24 18.24 10.28
CA ARG A 55 2.20 17.71 11.25
C ARG A 55 1.78 16.27 11.52
N ARG A 56 2.31 15.31 10.76
CA ARG A 56 2.16 13.89 11.06
C ARG A 56 2.93 13.75 12.36
N SER A 57 2.21 13.69 13.48
CA SER A 57 2.81 13.34 14.75
C SER A 57 3.70 12.14 14.51
N ALA A 58 4.97 12.19 14.93
CA ALA A 58 5.91 11.07 14.77
C ALA A 58 5.33 9.77 15.37
N ILE A 59 4.38 9.91 16.29
CA ILE A 59 3.55 8.87 16.90
C ILE A 59 2.76 8.06 15.87
N GLY A 60 2.13 8.68 14.87
CA GLY A 60 1.26 7.98 13.92
C GLY A 60 1.98 6.90 13.09
N PRO A 61 3.10 7.23 12.43
CA PRO A 61 3.93 6.26 11.73
C PRO A 61 4.50 5.15 12.64
N ARG A 62 4.94 5.49 13.87
CA ARG A 62 5.46 4.51 14.84
C ARG A 62 4.38 3.53 15.30
N LEU A 63 3.17 4.02 15.58
CA LEU A 63 2.03 3.18 15.97
C LEU A 63 1.58 2.26 14.82
N GLY A 64 1.62 2.78 13.58
CA GLY A 64 1.36 2.00 12.37
C GLY A 64 2.39 0.88 12.18
N PHE A 65 3.68 1.19 12.38
CA PHE A 65 4.76 0.21 12.36
C PHE A 65 4.56 -0.89 13.40
N VAL A 66 4.34 -0.55 14.68
CA VAL A 66 4.15 -1.54 15.76
C VAL A 66 3.01 -2.50 15.45
N ARG A 67 1.88 -2.00 14.91
CA ARG A 67 0.75 -2.86 14.52
C ARG A 67 1.08 -3.78 13.35
N ALA A 68 1.82 -3.28 12.36
CA ALA A 68 2.21 -4.08 11.20
C ALA A 68 3.27 -5.13 11.56
N ALA A 69 4.16 -4.82 12.50
CA ALA A 69 5.24 -5.69 12.91
C ALA A 69 4.73 -7.03 13.47
N THR A 70 3.65 -7.03 14.25
CA THR A 70 3.07 -8.27 14.81
C THR A 70 2.57 -9.23 13.72
N PHE A 71 2.04 -8.69 12.62
CA PHE A 71 1.61 -9.49 11.48
C PHE A 71 2.82 -10.10 10.77
N TRP A 72 3.83 -9.28 10.48
CA TRP A 72 5.02 -9.73 9.75
C TRP A 72 5.91 -10.67 10.55
N GLU A 73 5.97 -10.52 11.87
CA GLU A 73 6.62 -11.47 12.78
C GLU A 73 6.00 -12.88 12.63
N GLN A 74 4.66 -12.97 12.63
CA GLN A 74 3.96 -14.25 12.44
C GLN A 74 4.21 -14.84 11.04
N VAL A 75 4.20 -13.99 10.01
CA VAL A 75 4.50 -14.43 8.64
C VAL A 75 5.92 -14.97 8.53
N MET A 76 6.90 -14.26 9.07
CA MET A 76 8.30 -14.69 9.03
C MET A 76 8.53 -15.95 9.86
N GLY A 77 7.89 -16.06 11.03
CA GLY A 77 7.90 -17.30 11.81
C GLY A 77 7.32 -18.50 11.06
N ALA A 78 6.23 -18.31 10.31
CA ALA A 78 5.62 -19.36 9.49
C ALA A 78 6.48 -19.76 8.28
N LEU A 79 7.30 -18.84 7.76
CA LEU A 79 8.24 -19.09 6.68
C LEU A 79 9.55 -19.77 7.14
N GLY A 80 9.76 -19.93 8.44
CA GLY A 80 10.99 -20.48 8.99
C GLY A 80 12.10 -19.45 9.21
N GLU A 81 11.77 -18.16 9.19
CA GLU A 81 12.70 -17.04 9.43
C GLU A 81 12.58 -16.58 10.89
N GLN A 82 12.89 -17.45 11.86
CA GLN A 82 12.70 -17.16 13.29
C GLN A 82 13.58 -16.03 13.81
N GLU A 83 14.81 -15.91 13.30
CA GLU A 83 15.74 -14.84 13.71
C GLU A 83 15.20 -13.46 13.31
N LEU A 84 14.80 -13.32 12.03
CA LEU A 84 14.23 -12.09 11.50
C LEU A 84 12.87 -11.74 12.14
N ALA A 85 12.06 -12.75 12.46
CA ALA A 85 10.83 -12.58 13.23
C ALA A 85 11.13 -12.04 14.64
N GLY A 86 12.12 -12.62 15.32
CA GLY A 86 12.58 -12.18 16.64
C GLY A 86 13.06 -10.73 16.64
N GLU A 87 13.94 -10.38 15.70
CA GLU A 87 14.44 -9.00 15.55
C GLU A 87 13.29 -7.99 15.34
N LEU A 88 12.34 -8.34 14.46
CA LEU A 88 11.19 -7.47 14.21
C LEU A 88 10.32 -7.30 15.46
N GLY A 89 10.10 -8.39 16.21
CA GLY A 89 9.36 -8.37 17.47
C GLY A 89 10.04 -7.49 18.52
N GLU A 90 11.37 -7.59 18.66
CA GLU A 90 12.16 -6.78 19.59
C GLU A 90 12.09 -5.28 19.26
N VAL A 91 12.29 -4.91 17.98
CA VAL A 91 12.21 -3.51 17.54
C VAL A 91 10.81 -2.95 17.77
N ALA A 92 9.76 -3.73 17.50
CA ALA A 92 8.38 -3.32 17.73
C ALA A 92 8.07 -3.14 19.22
N ALA A 93 8.57 -4.05 20.07
CA ALA A 93 8.40 -3.96 21.52
C ALA A 93 9.08 -2.71 22.10
N MET A 94 10.31 -2.42 21.66
CA MET A 94 11.04 -1.22 22.06
C MET A 94 10.28 0.06 21.67
N MET A 95 9.83 0.16 20.41
CA MET A 95 9.04 1.31 19.96
C MET A 95 7.72 1.47 20.73
N LEU A 96 7.05 0.37 21.06
CA LEU A 96 5.82 0.42 21.86
C LEU A 96 6.10 0.94 23.27
N GLN A 97 7.21 0.55 23.88
CA GLN A 97 7.62 1.02 25.19
C GLN A 97 7.93 2.53 25.19
N GLU A 98 8.64 3.02 24.17
CA GLU A 98 8.89 4.46 23.99
C GLU A 98 7.58 5.24 23.87
N LEU A 99 6.64 4.77 23.05
CA LEU A 99 5.34 5.42 22.88
C LEU A 99 4.55 5.47 24.20
N ARG A 100 4.55 4.39 24.98
CA ARG A 100 3.91 4.35 26.31
C ARG A 100 4.55 5.33 27.27
N TYR A 101 5.88 5.45 27.25
CA TYR A 101 6.62 6.40 28.07
C TYR A 101 6.29 7.85 27.69
N GLU A 102 6.32 8.18 26.39
CA GLU A 102 5.94 9.49 25.88
C GLU A 102 4.51 9.88 26.29
N GLU A 103 3.56 8.93 26.18
CA GLU A 103 2.17 9.14 26.57
C GLU A 103 2.03 9.36 28.09
N ALA A 104 2.67 8.52 28.91
CA ALA A 104 2.64 8.65 30.36
C ALA A 104 3.24 9.99 30.82
N LYS A 105 4.36 10.40 30.20
CA LYS A 105 4.99 11.69 30.45
C LYS A 105 4.06 12.85 30.08
N ALA A 106 3.39 12.78 28.94
CA ALA A 106 2.43 13.80 28.52
C ALA A 106 1.25 13.93 29.49
N ARG A 107 0.70 12.80 29.98
CA ARG A 107 -0.36 12.82 30.99
C ARG A 107 0.11 13.41 32.32
N ALA A 108 1.33 13.08 32.75
CA ALA A 108 1.90 13.63 33.99
C ALA A 108 2.11 15.15 33.90
N GLU A 109 2.60 15.65 32.77
CA GLU A 109 2.75 17.08 32.52
C GLU A 109 1.40 17.81 32.50
N GLN A 110 0.37 17.21 31.89
CA GLN A 110 -1.00 17.75 31.92
C GLN A 110 -1.53 17.84 33.35
N ALA A 111 -1.43 16.76 34.13
CA ALA A 111 -1.87 16.74 35.52
C ALA A 111 -1.13 17.79 36.38
N ARG A 112 0.17 17.98 36.17
CA ARG A 112 0.95 19.03 36.87
C ARG A 112 0.45 20.42 36.50
N ASN A 113 0.21 20.69 35.22
CA ASN A 113 -0.25 21.99 34.75
C ASN A 113 -1.68 22.31 35.25
N GLU A 114 -2.56 21.31 35.31
CA GLU A 114 -3.90 21.44 35.90
C GLU A 114 -3.83 21.75 37.39
N LEU A 115 -2.95 21.08 38.14
CA LEU A 115 -2.73 21.38 39.56
C LEU A 115 -2.21 22.80 39.75
N HIS A 116 -1.21 23.24 38.97
CA HIS A 116 -0.70 24.62 39.02
C HIS A 116 -1.76 25.65 38.63
N SER A 117 -2.58 25.37 37.62
CA SER A 117 -3.68 26.24 37.20
C SER A 117 -4.76 26.37 38.29
N ASN A 118 -5.01 25.31 39.05
CA ASN A 118 -6.01 25.28 40.12
C ASN A 118 -5.48 25.82 41.47
N SER A 119 -4.17 25.87 41.65
CA SER A 119 -3.51 26.41 42.85
C SER A 119 -3.04 27.87 42.70
N GLY A 120 -3.27 28.48 41.53
CA GLY A 120 -3.19 29.93 41.34
C GLY A 120 -4.39 30.66 41.93
N GLN A 121 -4.48 30.68 43.26
CA GLN A 121 -5.06 31.77 44.06
C GLN A 121 -3.92 32.49 44.79
#